data_AF-A0A8J8BY72-F1
#
_entry.id   AF-A0A8J8BY72-F1
#
_cell.length_a   1.000
_cell.length_b   1.000
_cell.length_c   1.000
_cell.angle_alpha   90.00
_cell.angle_beta   90.00
_cell.angle_gamma   90.00
#
_symmetry.space_group_name_H-M   'P 1'
#
loop_
_entity.id
_entity.type
_entity.pdbx_description
1 polymer ?
#
loop_
_entity_poly.entity_id
_entity_poly.type
_entity_poly.pdbx_seq_one_letter_code
_entity_poly.pdbx_strand_id
1 'polypeptide(L)'
;MNESTEPRLDFSTYVLNLVTAALYKFGDLGDEKDVQAAKAIIDILIMLKEKTKGNLTSDEQKILDESTHDLQMRYLKEIEYL
;
A
#
# COMPACT_ATOMS: atom_id res chain seq x y z
N MET A 1 -17.44 -24.91 -19.60
CA MET A 1 -16.39 -23.93 -19.25
C MET A 1 -16.56 -23.65 -17.79
N ASN A 2 -15.65 -24.12 -16.94
CA ASN A 2 -15.72 -23.89 -15.50
C ASN A 2 -15.14 -22.49 -15.25
N GLU A 3 -15.99 -21.46 -15.21
CA GLU A 3 -15.57 -20.17 -14.65
C GLU A 3 -15.29 -20.41 -13.17
N SER A 4 -14.01 -20.41 -12.81
CA SER A 4 -13.55 -20.45 -11.43
C SER A 4 -14.29 -19.36 -10.65
N THR A 5 -15.15 -19.75 -9.70
CA THR A 5 -15.91 -18.87 -8.80
C THR A 5 -15.02 -18.23 -7.73
N GLU A 6 -13.75 -17.96 -8.06
CA GLU A 6 -12.86 -17.27 -7.15
C GLU A 6 -13.16 -15.76 -7.23
N PRO A 7 -13.39 -15.09 -6.10
CA PRO A 7 -13.61 -13.66 -6.09
C PRO A 7 -12.38 -12.99 -6.70
N ARG A 8 -12.58 -12.24 -7.80
CA ARG A 8 -11.51 -11.46 -8.42
C ARG A 8 -11.03 -10.43 -7.42
N LEU A 9 -9.72 -10.31 -7.30
CA LEU A 9 -9.08 -9.23 -6.57
C LEU A 9 -9.53 -7.88 -7.16
N ASP A 10 -10.12 -7.03 -6.32
CA ASP A 10 -10.41 -5.64 -6.67
C ASP A 10 -9.25 -4.71 -6.29
N PHE A 11 -9.28 -3.49 -6.82
CA PHE A 11 -8.21 -2.51 -6.62
C PHE A 11 -8.03 -2.15 -5.15
N SER A 12 -9.13 -1.92 -4.42
CA SER A 12 -9.11 -1.59 -2.99
C SER A 12 -8.43 -2.68 -2.17
N THR A 13 -8.75 -3.95 -2.42
CA THR A 13 -8.12 -5.10 -1.77
C THR A 13 -6.64 -5.19 -2.12
N TYR A 14 -6.26 -4.92 -3.37
CA TYR A 14 -4.85 -4.87 -3.77
C TYR A 14 -4.07 -3.78 -3.03
N VAL A 15 -4.62 -2.56 -2.93
CA VAL A 15 -4.01 -1.45 -2.18
C VAL A 15 -3.87 -1.81 -0.70
N LEU A 16 -4.90 -2.37 -0.07
CA LEU A 16 -4.86 -2.79 1.33
C LEU A 16 -3.83 -3.90 1.59
N ASN A 17 -3.65 -4.82 0.64
CA ASN A 17 -2.60 -5.84 0.73
C ASN A 17 -1.20 -5.23 0.69
N LEU A 18 -0.97 -4.22 -0.16
CA LEU A 18 0.29 -3.47 -0.18
C LEU A 18 0.52 -2.72 1.14
N VAL A 19 -0.52 -2.09 1.69
CA VAL A 19 -0.43 -1.41 3.00
C VAL A 19 -0.02 -2.41 4.09
N THR A 20 -0.68 -3.56 4.15
CA THR A 20 -0.35 -4.62 5.11
C THR A 20 1.10 -5.08 4.97
N ALA A 21 1.59 -5.24 3.74
CA ALA A 21 2.99 -5.58 3.48
C ALA A 21 3.95 -4.48 3.96
N ALA A 22 3.62 -3.20 3.77
CA ALA A 22 4.44 -2.09 4.26
C ALA A 22 4.50 -2.05 5.80
N LEU A 23 3.37 -2.26 6.47
CA LEU A 23 3.30 -2.33 7.94
C LEU A 23 4.13 -3.50 8.49
N TYR A 24 4.09 -4.66 7.82
CA TYR A 24 4.96 -5.77 8.16
C TYR A 24 6.45 -5.37 8.06
N LYS A 25 6.83 -4.65 7.00
CA LYS A 25 8.19 -4.14 6.81
C LYS A 25 8.59 -3.04 7.79
N PHE A 26 7.64 -2.34 8.39
CA PHE A 26 7.91 -1.44 9.52
C PHE A 26 8.13 -2.16 10.85
N GLY A 27 7.93 -3.48 10.92
CA GLY A 27 8.09 -4.27 12.14
C GLY A 27 6.86 -4.26 13.05
N ASP A 28 5.68 -3.85 12.56
CA ASP A 28 4.44 -3.89 13.34
C ASP A 28 3.91 -5.30 13.60
N LEU A 29 4.29 -6.23 12.72
CA LEU A 29 3.68 -7.54 12.59
C LEU A 29 4.73 -8.68 12.58
N GLY A 30 6.01 -8.37 12.81
CA GLY A 30 7.11 -9.35 12.81
C GLY A 30 8.47 -8.78 13.23
N ASP A 31 9.45 -9.67 13.47
CA ASP A 31 10.74 -9.34 14.10
C ASP A 31 11.80 -8.70 13.17
N GLU A 32 11.63 -8.76 11.84
CA GLU A 32 12.58 -8.19 10.87
C GLU A 32 12.06 -6.89 10.24
N LYS A 33 12.36 -5.78 10.90
CA LYS A 33 12.13 -4.42 10.40
C LYS A 33 13.06 -4.12 9.22
N ASP A 34 12.47 -3.79 8.07
CA ASP A 34 13.17 -3.37 6.85
C ASP A 34 12.50 -2.12 6.27
N VAL A 35 12.98 -0.97 6.75
CA VAL A 35 12.44 0.35 6.38
C VAL A 35 12.65 0.65 4.89
N GLN A 36 13.67 0.08 4.25
CA GLN A 36 13.90 0.26 2.82
C GLN A 36 12.90 -0.53 1.98
N ALA A 37 12.56 -1.76 2.39
CA ALA A 37 11.48 -2.50 1.76
C ALA A 37 10.12 -1.81 1.94
N ALA A 38 9.85 -1.19 3.10
CA ALA A 38 8.65 -0.38 3.31
C ALA A 38 8.59 0.81 2.34
N LYS A 39 9.72 1.50 2.13
CA LYS A 39 9.84 2.60 1.14
C LYS A 39 9.51 2.13 -0.27
N ALA A 40 10.02 0.97 -0.69
CA ALA A 40 9.74 0.44 -2.03
C ALA A 40 8.23 0.22 -2.25
N ILE A 41 7.51 -0.21 -1.22
CA ILE A 41 6.05 -0.37 -1.29
C ILE A 41 5.34 0.98 -1.37
N ILE A 42 5.81 2.00 -0.63
CA ILE A 42 5.30 3.37 -0.74
C ILE A 42 5.50 3.91 -2.16
N ASP A 43 6.67 3.68 -2.76
CA ASP A 43 6.96 4.09 -4.14
C ASP A 43 6.01 3.41 -5.15
N ILE A 44 5.62 2.14 -4.91
CA ILE A 44 4.59 1.45 -5.71
C ILE A 44 3.24 2.15 -5.58
N LEU A 45 2.80 2.50 -4.36
CA LEU A 45 1.51 3.18 -4.16
C LEU A 45 1.49 4.56 -4.84
N ILE A 46 2.58 5.31 -4.77
CA ILE A 46 2.74 6.59 -5.49
C ILE A 46 2.64 6.37 -7.00
N MET A 47 3.33 5.34 -7.52
CA MET A 47 3.27 5.02 -8.95
C MET A 47 1.85 4.64 -9.39
N LEU A 48 1.13 3.85 -8.59
CA LEU A 48 -0.26 3.49 -8.87
C LEU A 48 -1.12 4.75 -8.93
N LYS A 49 -1.01 5.65 -7.96
CA LYS A 49 -1.77 6.91 -7.92
C LYS A 49 -1.60 7.73 -9.19
N GLU A 50 -0.38 7.85 -9.71
CA GLU A 50 -0.12 8.56 -10.95
C GLU A 50 -0.66 7.81 -12.18
N LYS A 51 -0.52 6.48 -12.21
CA LYS A 51 -0.91 5.66 -13.37
C LYS A 51 -2.42 5.40 -13.47
N THR A 52 -3.16 5.49 -12.37
CA THR A 52 -4.61 5.22 -12.33
C THR A 52 -5.46 6.48 -12.26
N LYS A 53 -4.86 7.67 -12.31
CA LYS A 53 -5.58 8.95 -12.26
C LYS A 53 -6.69 9.03 -13.31
N GLY A 54 -7.90 9.35 -12.84
CA GLY A 54 -9.10 9.43 -13.69
C GLY A 54 -9.75 8.08 -14.00
N ASN A 55 -9.20 6.98 -13.49
CA ASN A 55 -9.74 5.62 -13.63
C ASN A 55 -10.15 4.99 -12.29
N LEU A 56 -10.13 5.76 -11.20
CA LEU A 56 -10.53 5.32 -9.86
C LEU A 56 -11.92 5.85 -9.52
N THR A 57 -12.68 5.04 -8.80
CA THR A 57 -13.85 5.51 -8.04
C THR A 57 -13.40 6.43 -6.90
N SER A 58 -14.33 7.20 -6.34
CA SER A 58 -14.04 8.08 -5.20
C SER A 58 -13.49 7.32 -3.99
N ASP A 59 -13.99 6.10 -3.75
CA ASP A 59 -13.55 5.27 -2.62
C ASP A 59 -12.14 4.70 -2.86
N GLU A 60 -11.87 4.20 -4.07
CA GLU A 60 -10.52 3.71 -4.44
C GLU A 60 -9.48 4.83 -4.38
N GLN A 61 -9.83 6.02 -4.88
CA GLN A 61 -8.97 7.21 -4.82
C GLN A 61 -8.68 7.58 -3.36
N LYS A 62 -9.71 7.61 -2.51
CA LYS A 62 -9.58 7.92 -1.09
C LYS A 62 -8.68 6.90 -0.37
N ILE A 63 -8.92 5.61 -0.56
CA ILE A 63 -8.12 4.53 0.06
C ILE A 63 -6.66 4.67 -0.36
N LEU A 64 -6.38 4.88 -1.64
CA LEU A 64 -5.01 5.03 -2.14
C LEU A 64 -4.33 6.28 -1.59
N ASP A 65 -5.03 7.42 -1.54
CA ASP A 65 -4.51 8.68 -1.05
C ASP A 65 -4.19 8.64 0.44
N GLU A 66 -5.14 8.19 1.26
CA GLU A 66 -4.97 8.07 2.72
C GLU A 66 -3.87 7.06 3.05
N SER A 67 -3.90 5.88 2.43
CA SER A 67 -2.88 4.84 2.64
C SER A 67 -1.48 5.30 2.28
N THR A 68 -1.33 5.99 1.13
CA THR A 68 -0.01 6.50 0.70
C THR A 68 0.50 7.56 1.67
N HIS A 69 -0.37 8.49 2.08
CA HIS A 69 -0.01 9.55 3.01
C HIS A 69 0.42 9.00 4.37
N ASP A 70 -0.37 8.11 4.96
CA ASP A 70 -0.10 7.54 6.28
C ASP A 70 1.23 6.78 6.30
N LEU A 71 1.51 5.98 5.27
CA LEU A 71 2.77 5.25 5.15
C LEU A 71 3.96 6.19 4.92
N GLN A 72 3.80 7.28 4.16
CA GLN A 72 4.85 8.30 4.00
C GLN A 72 5.17 8.98 5.33
N MET A 73 4.15 9.43 6.07
CA MET A 73 4.32 10.06 7.38
C MET A 73 4.98 9.11 8.36
N ARG A 74 4.64 7.84 8.28
CA ARG A 74 5.29 6.81 9.08
C ARG A 74 6.75 6.61 8.69
N TYR A 75 7.05 6.45 7.41
CA TYR A 75 8.43 6.31 6.93
C TYR A 75 9.31 7.47 7.41
N LEU A 76 8.80 8.70 7.34
CA LEU A 76 9.49 9.89 7.85
C LEU A 76 9.83 9.76 9.34
N LYS A 77 8.87 9.33 10.16
CA LYS A 77 9.15 9.06 11.59
C LYS A 77 10.25 8.01 11.74
N GLU A 78 10.16 6.90 11.02
CA GLU A 78 11.14 5.83 11.14
C GLU A 78 12.57 6.27 10.79
N ILE A 79 12.75 7.17 9.82
CA ILE A 79 14.07 7.70 9.47
C ILE A 79 14.52 8.86 10.37
N GLU A 80 13.61 9.58 11.02
CA GLU A 80 13.95 10.63 11.99
C GLU A 80 14.45 10.06 13.33
N TYR A 81 14.05 8.83 13.68
CA TYR A 81 14.49 8.12 14.89
C TYR A 81 15.68 7.16 14.66
N LEU A 82 16.22 7.10 13.43
CA LEU A 82 17.45 6.35 13.08
C LEU A 82 18.67 7.28 13.08
#